data_AF-A0A6C0TTN3-F1
#
_entry.id   AF-A0A6C0TTN3-F1
#
_cell.length_a   1.000
_cell.length_b   1.000
_cell.length_c   1.000
_cell.angle_alpha   90.00
_cell.angle_beta   90.00
_cell.angle_gamma   90.00
#
_symmetry.space_group_name_H-M   'P 1'
#
loop_
_entity.id
_entity.type
_entity.pdbx_description
1 polymer ?
#
loop_
_entity_poly.entity_id
_entity_poly.type
_entity_poly.pdbx_seq_one_letter_code
_entity_poly.pdbx_strand_id
1 'polypeptide(L)'
;MEPDDIDNDQKPEPGSPELDLWIAALTLYLGDARRCYEGKTSWSAPAGPAREALQDILSEGPILRRLCGFAGVDPHWLYEKFMESLPEMANFGKTG
;
A
#
# COMPACT_ATOMS: atom_id res chain seq x y z
N MET A 1 -32.43 -19.88 3.48
CA MET A 1 -31.80 -18.55 3.62
C MET A 1 -30.52 -18.68 2.83
N GLU A 2 -30.59 -18.31 1.55
CA GLU A 2 -29.41 -18.27 0.70
C GLU A 2 -28.55 -17.12 1.22
N PRO A 3 -27.23 -17.28 1.35
CA PRO A 3 -26.39 -16.17 1.73
C PRO A 3 -26.52 -15.14 0.63
N ASP A 4 -27.12 -13.98 0.94
CA ASP A 4 -27.11 -12.83 0.06
C ASP A 4 -25.67 -12.65 -0.41
N ASP A 5 -25.47 -12.84 -1.71
CA ASP A 5 -24.25 -12.49 -2.41
C ASP A 5 -23.98 -11.03 -2.07
N ILE A 6 -23.06 -10.79 -1.13
CA ILE A 6 -22.52 -9.45 -0.89
C ILE A 6 -21.74 -9.14 -2.15
N ASP A 7 -22.45 -8.57 -3.10
CA ASP A 7 -21.98 -8.04 -4.36
C ASP A 7 -20.97 -6.93 -4.03
N ASN A 8 -19.73 -7.36 -3.80
CA ASN A 8 -18.61 -6.52 -3.39
C ASN A 8 -18.01 -5.75 -4.59
N ASP A 9 -18.76 -5.67 -5.71
CA ASP A 9 -18.41 -4.95 -6.94
C ASP A 9 -18.93 -3.50 -6.96
N GLN A 10 -19.60 -3.04 -5.89
CA GLN A 10 -19.91 -1.61 -5.74
C GLN A 10 -18.64 -0.83 -5.45
N LYS A 11 -18.00 -0.31 -6.52
CA LYS A 11 -17.00 0.75 -6.40
C LYS A 11 -17.63 1.91 -5.63
N PRO A 12 -16.99 2.41 -4.56
CA PRO A 12 -17.58 3.47 -3.76
C PRO A 12 -17.77 4.73 -4.61
N GLU A 13 -18.88 5.42 -4.36
CA GLU A 13 -19.26 6.59 -5.14
C GLU A 13 -18.23 7.72 -4.98
N PRO A 14 -17.90 8.47 -6.04
CA PRO A 14 -17.04 9.64 -5.93
C PRO A 14 -17.56 10.64 -4.89
N GLY A 15 -16.71 10.99 -3.92
CA GLY A 15 -17.07 11.90 -2.82
C GLY A 15 -17.88 11.27 -1.68
N SER A 16 -18.03 9.93 -1.67
CA SER A 16 -18.61 9.23 -0.52
C SER A 16 -17.62 9.18 0.66
N PRO A 17 -18.09 9.22 1.91
CA PRO A 17 -17.25 9.02 3.09
C PRO A 17 -16.50 7.68 3.09
N GLU A 18 -17.06 6.67 2.42
CA GLU A 18 -16.43 5.37 2.24
C GLU A 18 -15.21 5.45 1.32
N LEU A 19 -15.32 6.13 0.17
CA LEU A 19 -14.16 6.36 -0.70
C LEU A 19 -13.06 7.13 0.03
N ASP A 20 -13.43 8.17 0.79
CA ASP A 20 -12.47 8.95 1.59
C ASP A 20 -11.74 8.08 2.63
N LEU A 21 -12.47 7.16 3.28
CA LEU A 21 -11.89 6.21 4.21
C LEU A 21 -10.87 5.30 3.52
N TRP A 22 -11.19 4.77 2.34
CA TRP A 22 -10.30 3.88 1.60
C TRP A 22 -9.07 4.60 1.04
N ILE A 23 -9.23 5.85 0.61
CA ILE A 23 -8.10 6.73 0.24
C ILE A 23 -7.19 6.99 1.45
N ALA A 24 -7.77 7.26 2.63
CA ALA A 24 -6.99 7.46 3.86
C ALA A 24 -6.25 6.19 4.27
N ALA A 25 -6.90 5.02 4.20
CA ALA A 25 -6.29 3.73 4.48
C ALA A 25 -5.11 3.44 3.52
N LEU A 26 -5.30 3.68 2.22
CA LEU A 26 -4.25 3.53 1.22
C LEU A 26 -3.07 4.49 1.50
N THR A 27 -3.35 5.72 1.90
CA THR A 27 -2.32 6.71 2.26
C THR A 27 -1.48 6.25 3.45
N LEU A 28 -2.12 5.73 4.50
CA LEU A 28 -1.42 5.17 5.66
C LEU A 28 -0.55 3.97 5.27
N TYR A 29 -1.09 3.08 4.44
CA TYR A 29 -0.40 1.90 3.94
C TYR A 29 0.89 2.25 3.18
N LEU A 30 0.81 3.19 2.24
CA LEU A 30 1.99 3.70 1.52
C LEU A 30 2.98 4.39 2.45
N GLY A 31 2.48 5.13 3.45
CA GLY A 31 3.30 5.81 4.44
C GLY A 31 4.15 4.85 5.29
N ASP A 32 3.56 3.74 5.74
CA ASP A 32 4.28 2.73 6.50
C ASP A 32 5.34 2.02 5.65
N ALA A 33 4.99 1.67 4.41
CA ALA A 33 5.95 1.09 3.46
C ALA A 33 7.14 2.02 3.18
N ARG A 34 6.87 3.33 2.99
CA ARG A 34 7.93 4.33 2.79
C ARG A 34 8.85 4.45 4.00
N ARG A 35 8.30 4.50 5.23
CA ARG A 35 9.10 4.54 6.46
C ARG A 35 9.97 3.29 6.60
N CYS A 36 9.45 2.13 6.20
CA CYS A 36 10.22 0.91 6.14
C CYS A 36 11.38 1.01 5.15
N TYR A 37 11.12 1.51 3.94
CA TYR A 37 12.16 1.69 2.91
C TYR A 37 13.25 2.66 3.34
N GLU A 38 12.88 3.78 3.99
CA GLU A 38 13.82 4.80 4.47
C GLU A 38 14.62 4.36 5.72
N GLY A 39 14.43 3.13 6.20
CA GLY A 39 15.11 2.64 7.40
C GLY A 39 14.69 3.34 8.70
N LYS A 40 13.56 4.07 8.66
CA LYS A 40 12.99 4.78 9.83
C LYS A 40 12.24 3.83 10.78
N THR A 41 12.06 2.58 10.38
CA THR A 41 11.56 1.49 11.23
C THR A 41 12.70 0.58 11.62
N SER A 42 12.77 0.18 12.89
CA SER A 42 13.81 -0.74 13.36
C SER A 42 13.74 -2.08 12.63
N TRP A 43 14.81 -2.43 11.90
CA TRP A 43 14.94 -3.71 11.17
C TRP A 43 14.95 -4.93 12.09
N SER A 44 15.14 -4.73 13.40
CA SER A 44 15.23 -5.77 14.43
C SER A 44 13.91 -6.10 15.13
N ALA A 45 12.83 -5.38 14.85
CA ALA A 45 11.50 -5.78 15.30
C ALA A 45 10.98 -6.94 14.44
N PRO A 46 10.28 -7.94 15.02
CA PRO A 46 9.67 -9.04 14.25
C PRO A 46 8.85 -8.44 13.11
N ALA A 47 8.91 -9.06 11.92
CA ALA A 47 8.39 -8.55 10.65
C ALA A 47 7.16 -7.65 10.86
N GLY A 48 7.41 -6.34 10.95
CA GLY A 48 6.38 -5.40 11.37
C GLY A 48 5.40 -5.16 10.23
N PRO A 49 4.18 -4.69 10.52
CA PRO A 49 3.19 -4.33 9.50
C PRO A 49 3.76 -3.44 8.36
N ALA A 50 4.73 -2.57 8.67
CA ALA A 50 5.41 -1.72 7.69
C ALA A 50 6.29 -2.50 6.69
N ARG A 51 6.93 -3.59 7.12
CA ARG A 51 7.73 -4.46 6.25
C ARG A 51 6.83 -5.33 5.36
N GLU A 52 5.73 -5.82 5.91
CA GLU A 52 4.73 -6.57 5.15
C GLU A 52 4.08 -5.66 4.09
N ALA A 53 3.72 -4.43 4.46
CA ALA A 53 3.20 -3.42 3.54
C ALA A 53 4.16 -3.13 2.39
N LEU A 54 5.45 -2.90 2.71
CA LEU A 54 6.46 -2.67 1.68
C LEU A 54 6.62 -3.90 0.75
N GLN A 55 6.70 -5.10 1.32
CA GLN A 55 6.86 -6.33 0.52
C GLN A 55 5.64 -6.58 -0.39
N ASP A 56 4.44 -6.35 0.13
CA ASP A 56 3.20 -6.49 -0.64
C ASP A 56 3.13 -5.45 -1.76
N ILE A 57 3.50 -4.18 -1.53
CA ILE A 57 3.59 -3.18 -2.60
C ILE A 57 4.60 -3.60 -3.68
N LEU A 58 5.81 -4.00 -3.29
CA LEU A 58 6.87 -4.41 -4.22
C LEU A 58 6.52 -5.65 -5.05
N SER A 59 5.55 -6.45 -4.59
CA SER A 59 5.08 -7.66 -5.28
C SER A 59 3.72 -7.46 -5.95
N GLU A 60 3.18 -6.24 -5.96
CA GLU A 60 1.79 -5.94 -6.36
C GLU A 60 0.79 -6.91 -5.71
N GLY A 61 0.94 -7.10 -4.41
CA GLY A 61 0.32 -8.14 -3.60
C GLY A 61 -1.18 -7.93 -3.33
N PRO A 62 -1.81 -8.91 -2.67
CA PRO A 62 -3.25 -8.92 -2.45
C PRO A 62 -3.77 -7.76 -1.60
N ILE A 63 -2.97 -7.24 -0.66
CA ILE A 63 -3.43 -6.12 0.20
C ILE A 63 -3.49 -4.84 -0.62
N LEU A 64 -2.44 -4.56 -1.40
CA LEU A 64 -2.42 -3.45 -2.36
C LEU A 64 -3.61 -3.53 -3.32
N ARG A 65 -3.82 -4.68 -3.98
CA ARG A 65 -4.93 -4.86 -4.93
C ARG A 65 -6.30 -4.62 -4.30
N ARG A 66 -6.49 -5.06 -3.06
CA ARG A 66 -7.75 -4.89 -2.33
C ARG A 66 -8.00 -3.43 -1.98
N LEU A 67 -6.99 -2.74 -1.43
CA LEU A 67 -7.10 -1.32 -1.10
C LEU A 67 -7.31 -0.46 -2.35
N CYS A 68 -6.60 -0.78 -3.44
CA CYS A 68 -6.77 -0.15 -4.75
C CYS A 68 -8.17 -0.38 -5.31
N GLY A 69 -8.72 -1.59 -5.20
CA GLY A 69 -10.09 -1.90 -5.60
C GLY A 69 -11.12 -1.03 -4.87
N PHE A 70 -10.99 -0.91 -3.55
CA PHE A 70 -11.87 -0.04 -2.76
C PHE A 70 -11.63 1.46 -3.01
N ALA A 71 -10.40 1.89 -3.24
CA ALA A 71 -10.09 3.29 -3.52
C ALA A 71 -10.34 3.70 -4.99
N GLY A 72 -10.73 2.76 -5.86
CA GLY A 72 -10.88 3.02 -7.29
C GLY A 72 -9.57 3.39 -7.99
N VAL A 73 -8.42 2.95 -7.46
CA VAL A 73 -7.08 3.24 -7.98
C VAL A 73 -6.52 2.02 -8.70
N ASP A 74 -5.79 2.23 -9.79
CA ASP A 74 -5.08 1.13 -10.44
C ASP A 74 -3.84 0.71 -9.62
N PRO A 75 -3.71 -0.58 -9.24
CA PRO A 75 -2.62 -1.02 -8.37
C PRO A 75 -1.25 -0.96 -9.03
N HIS A 76 -1.18 -1.19 -10.35
CA HIS A 76 0.08 -1.15 -11.09
C HIS A 76 0.60 0.29 -11.21
N TRP A 77 -0.27 1.23 -11.59
CA TRP A 77 0.02 2.66 -11.60
C TRP A 77 0.45 3.16 -10.22
N LEU A 78 -0.22 2.72 -9.15
CA LEU A 78 0.18 3.11 -7.79
C LEU A 78 1.56 2.58 -7.44
N TYR A 79 1.86 1.32 -7.78
CA TYR A 79 3.19 0.75 -7.61
C TYR A 79 4.26 1.57 -8.35
N GLU A 80 4.03 1.91 -9.62
CA GLU A 80 4.97 2.73 -10.40
C GLU A 80 5.21 4.08 -9.73
N LYS A 81 4.15 4.79 -9.31
CA LYS A 81 4.26 6.07 -8.62
C LYS A 81 4.89 5.98 -7.25
N PHE A 82 4.64 4.89 -6.52
CA PHE A 82 5.34 4.63 -5.28
C PHE A 82 6.84 4.50 -5.54
N MET A 83 7.26 3.67 -6.49
CA MET A 83 8.67 3.46 -6.84
C MET A 83 9.35 4.74 -7.33
N GLU A 84 8.71 5.54 -8.19
CA GLU A 84 9.19 6.85 -8.62
C GLU A 84 9.36 7.83 -7.45
N SER A 85 8.53 7.71 -6.41
CA SER A 85 8.56 8.59 -5.25
C SER A 85 9.64 8.23 -4.22
N LEU A 86 10.21 7.03 -4.30
CA LEU A 86 11.25 6.60 -3.38
C LEU A 86 12.56 7.30 -3.73
N PRO A 87 13.34 7.76 -2.73
CA PRO A 87 14.68 8.24 -3.01
C PRO A 87 15.49 7.10 -3.64
N GLU A 88 16.30 7.42 -4.65
CA GLU A 88 17.35 6.51 -5.12
C GLU A 88 18.07 5.99 -3.87
N MET A 89 18.20 4.66 -3.73
CA MET A 89 18.88 4.08 -2.58
C MET A 89 20.22 4.80 -2.43
N ALA A 90 20.33 5.66 -1.41
CA ALA A 90 21.55 6.38 -1.12
C ALA A 90 22.61 5.29 -0.94
N ASN A 91 23.50 5.17 -1.92
CA ASN A 91 24.49 4.12 -2.06
C ASN A 91 25.01 3.67 -0.67
N PHE A 92 24.50 2.54 -0.15
CA PHE A 92 25.14 1.79 0.93
C PHE A 92 26.37 1.04 0.39
N GLY A 93 27.13 1.68 -0.50
CA GLY A 93 28.17 1.09 -1.31
C GLY A 93 29.40 1.99 -1.40
N LYS A 94 29.86 2.55 -0.27
CA LYS A 94 31.25 3.04 -0.10
C LYS A 94 31.71 2.86 1.34
N THR A 95 31.86 1.62 1.77
CA THR A 95 32.93 1.27 2.73
C THR A 95 33.62 0.02 2.20
N GLY A 96 34.75 0.26 1.55
CA GLY A 96 35.68 -0.73 1.00
C GLY A 96 36.97 -0.01 0.70
#